data_AF-A0A958G593-F1
#
_entry.id   AF-A0A958G593-F1
#
_cell.length_a   1.000
_cell.length_b   1.000
_cell.length_c   1.000
_cell.angle_alpha   90.00
_cell.angle_beta   90.00
_cell.angle_gamma   90.00
#
_symmetry.space_group_name_H-M   'P 1'
#
loop_
_entity.id
_entity.type
_entity.pdbx_description
1 polymer ?
#
loop_
_entity_poly.entity_id
_entity_poly.type
_entity_poly.pdbx_seq_one_letter_code
_entity_poly.pdbx_strand_id
1 'polypeptide(L)'
;MRNKLRFIRPAVILVTAACWLNGCASDQSVTVIKLAHVLDINHPVHKAMVFMAENVAEQSQGKMRVDIYPGGQLGGERDLIELLQIGSLAMTKVSTAPLEAFVPEMKIFGIPYVFRDDAHRWKVLQSDIGKRLLLAGEPYYLRGMCYYDAGSRSFYTKDRPVRTPADLAGLKIRVMKSITSVKMVQSLGGSATPIPWGELYTALQQGVVDGA
;
A
#
# COMPACT_ATOMS: atom_id res chain seq x y z
N MET A 1 -98.54 -25.17 2.80
CA MET A 1 -97.75 -25.68 1.65
C MET A 1 -96.26 -25.42 1.93
N ARG A 2 -95.44 -26.50 1.91
CA ARG A 2 -93.98 -26.62 1.66
C ARG A 2 -93.04 -25.52 2.21
N ASN A 3 -92.15 -25.70 3.21
CA ASN A 3 -91.16 -26.76 3.57
C ASN A 3 -89.77 -26.61 2.89
N LYS A 4 -88.73 -26.50 3.73
CA LYS A 4 -87.34 -27.05 3.67
C LYS A 4 -86.12 -26.14 3.49
N LEU A 5 -85.22 -26.31 4.48
CA LEU A 5 -83.77 -26.09 4.51
C LEU A 5 -83.01 -26.54 3.25
N ARG A 6 -81.88 -25.86 2.96
CA ARG A 6 -80.65 -26.38 2.31
C ARG A 6 -79.64 -25.23 2.16
N PHE A 7 -78.31 -25.34 2.22
CA PHE A 7 -77.31 -26.35 2.58
C PHE A 7 -75.96 -25.59 2.56
N ILE A 8 -75.03 -25.97 3.43
CA ILE A 8 -73.63 -25.52 3.46
C ILE A 8 -72.89 -25.96 2.18
N ARG A 9 -71.93 -25.18 1.67
CA ARG A 9 -70.61 -25.73 1.30
C ARG A 9 -69.48 -24.67 1.22
N PRO A 10 -68.27 -25.01 1.71
CA PRO A 10 -67.11 -24.13 1.82
C PRO A 10 -66.23 -24.24 0.57
N ALA A 11 -65.57 -23.15 0.17
CA ALA A 11 -64.50 -23.23 -0.81
C ALA A 11 -63.48 -22.08 -0.60
N VAL A 12 -62.32 -22.46 -0.05
CA VAL A 12 -61.01 -22.18 -0.68
C VAL A 12 -60.61 -20.68 -0.63
N ILE A 13 -60.10 -20.14 0.49
CA ILE A 13 -58.68 -20.22 0.94
C ILE A 13 -57.71 -20.51 -0.22
N LEU A 14 -57.43 -19.53 -1.09
CA LEU A 14 -56.32 -19.64 -2.06
C LEU A 14 -55.90 -18.30 -2.69
N VAL A 15 -55.75 -17.23 -1.90
CA VAL A 15 -55.19 -15.95 -2.42
C VAL A 15 -54.02 -15.42 -1.60
N THR A 16 -53.71 -15.98 -0.43
CA THR A 16 -52.64 -15.46 0.46
C THR A 16 -51.27 -16.13 0.35
N ALA A 17 -51.04 -16.98 -0.67
CA ALA A 17 -49.76 -17.71 -0.82
C ALA A 17 -48.78 -17.11 -1.84
N ALA A 18 -49.12 -16.02 -2.55
CA ALA A 18 -48.27 -15.48 -3.61
C ALA A 18 -47.23 -14.43 -3.15
N CYS A 19 -47.25 -13.99 -1.89
CA CYS A 19 -46.33 -12.95 -1.39
C CYS A 19 -45.11 -13.46 -0.60
N TRP A 20 -44.89 -14.78 -0.52
CA TRP A 20 -43.78 -15.37 0.26
C TRP A 20 -42.60 -15.88 -0.59
N LEU A 21 -42.55 -15.53 -1.87
CA LEU A 21 -41.43 -15.87 -2.77
C LEU A 21 -40.55 -14.69 -3.15
N ASN A 22 -40.56 -13.59 -2.38
CA ASN A 22 -39.38 -12.74 -2.30
C ASN A 22 -38.33 -13.44 -1.44
N GLY A 23 -37.84 -14.58 -1.95
CA GLY A 23 -36.70 -15.28 -1.43
C GLY A 23 -35.53 -14.30 -1.35
N CYS A 24 -34.82 -14.38 -0.23
CA CYS A 24 -33.58 -13.66 0.06
C CYS A 24 -32.85 -13.25 -1.21
N ALA A 25 -32.96 -11.97 -1.59
CA ALA A 25 -31.92 -11.37 -2.39
C ALA A 25 -30.65 -11.58 -1.59
N SER A 26 -29.76 -12.44 -2.07
CA SER A 26 -28.43 -12.58 -1.49
C SER A 26 -27.84 -11.19 -1.45
N ASP A 27 -27.70 -10.62 -0.26
CA ASP A 27 -26.90 -9.44 -0.03
C ASP A 27 -25.45 -9.84 -0.35
N GLN A 28 -25.09 -9.80 -1.63
CA GLN A 28 -23.72 -9.95 -2.08
C GLN A 28 -23.04 -8.63 -1.78
N SER A 29 -22.85 -8.34 -0.49
CA SER A 29 -22.08 -7.19 -0.05
C SER A 29 -20.64 -7.37 -0.57
N VAL A 30 -20.27 -6.58 -1.57
CA VAL A 30 -18.91 -6.58 -2.13
C VAL A 30 -17.95 -6.13 -1.03
N THR A 31 -16.93 -6.94 -0.74
CA THR A 31 -15.87 -6.56 0.19
C THR A 31 -14.92 -5.58 -0.50
N VAL A 32 -14.90 -4.33 -0.03
CA VAL A 32 -14.03 -3.29 -0.58
C VAL A 32 -12.71 -3.24 0.19
N ILE A 33 -11.61 -3.51 -0.50
CA ILE A 33 -10.25 -3.34 0.00
C ILE A 33 -9.73 -1.98 -0.45
N LYS A 34 -9.58 -1.04 0.48
CA LYS A 34 -8.95 0.25 0.20
C LYS A 34 -7.43 0.09 0.19
N LEU A 35 -6.82 0.42 -0.94
CA LEU A 35 -5.37 0.39 -1.16
C LEU A 35 -4.87 1.81 -1.44
N ALA A 36 -3.83 2.28 -0.76
CA ALA A 36 -3.22 3.59 -1.07
C ALA A 36 -1.72 3.51 -1.30
N HIS A 37 -1.20 4.43 -2.11
CA HIS A 37 0.26 4.61 -2.31
C HIS A 37 0.61 6.02 -2.81
N VAL A 38 1.89 6.41 -2.66
CA VAL A 38 2.37 7.76 -3.01
C VAL A 38 2.80 7.95 -4.48
N LEU A 39 2.98 6.86 -5.22
CA LEU A 39 3.45 6.88 -6.61
C LEU A 39 2.35 7.33 -7.59
N ASP A 40 2.74 7.88 -8.74
CA ASP A 40 1.80 8.25 -9.81
C ASP A 40 1.28 7.03 -10.60
N ILE A 41 0.26 7.25 -11.42
CA ILE A 41 -0.43 6.17 -12.16
C ILE A 41 0.40 5.57 -13.31
N ASN A 42 1.43 6.26 -13.80
CA ASN A 42 2.29 5.73 -14.86
C ASN A 42 3.39 4.82 -14.30
N HIS A 43 3.64 4.87 -12.99
CA HIS A 43 4.67 4.08 -12.33
C HIS A 43 4.39 2.56 -12.44
N PRO A 44 5.40 1.71 -12.72
CA PRO A 44 5.22 0.25 -12.86
C PRO A 44 4.53 -0.42 -11.66
N VAL A 45 4.89 -0.01 -10.44
CA VAL A 45 4.25 -0.50 -9.21
C VAL A 45 2.75 -0.18 -9.15
N HIS A 46 2.30 0.97 -9.65
CA HIS A 46 0.86 1.26 -9.75
C HIS A 46 0.18 0.29 -10.71
N LYS A 47 0.75 0.11 -11.92
CA LYS A 47 0.23 -0.82 -12.93
C LYS A 47 0.11 -2.24 -12.39
N ALA A 48 1.08 -2.69 -11.60
CA ALA A 48 1.02 -3.99 -10.94
C ALA A 48 -0.12 -4.10 -9.89
N MET A 49 -0.42 -3.02 -9.17
CA MET A 49 -1.56 -2.99 -8.24
C MET A 49 -2.91 -2.94 -8.96
N VAL A 50 -2.99 -2.28 -10.12
CA VAL A 50 -4.18 -2.36 -11.00
C VAL A 50 -4.39 -3.79 -11.48
N PHE A 51 -3.33 -4.44 -11.97
CA PHE A 51 -3.39 -5.85 -12.36
C PHE A 51 -3.81 -6.75 -11.18
N MET A 52 -3.29 -6.52 -9.98
CA MET A 52 -3.73 -7.22 -8.77
C MET A 52 -5.23 -7.00 -8.49
N ALA A 53 -5.73 -5.77 -8.63
CA ALA A 53 -7.14 -5.46 -8.42
C ALA A 53 -8.07 -6.22 -9.37
N GLU A 54 -7.68 -6.32 -10.66
CA GLU A 54 -8.38 -7.11 -11.67
C GLU A 54 -8.41 -8.60 -11.29
N ASN A 55 -7.26 -9.15 -10.90
CA ASN A 55 -7.15 -10.55 -10.46
C ASN A 55 -7.97 -10.83 -9.20
N VAL A 56 -8.01 -9.90 -8.24
CA VAL A 56 -8.84 -10.05 -7.04
C VAL A 56 -10.32 -10.08 -7.41
N ALA A 57 -10.77 -9.22 -8.31
CA ALA A 57 -12.16 -9.21 -8.76
C ALA A 57 -12.51 -10.52 -9.49
N GLU A 58 -11.64 -11.00 -10.38
CA GLU A 58 -11.83 -12.25 -11.12
C GLU A 58 -11.86 -13.47 -10.20
N GLN A 59 -10.83 -13.65 -9.38
CA GLN A 59 -10.70 -14.82 -8.49
C GLN A 59 -11.77 -14.86 -7.40
N SER A 60 -12.25 -13.69 -6.96
CA SER A 60 -13.35 -13.60 -5.99
C SER A 60 -14.74 -13.72 -6.62
N GLN A 61 -14.84 -13.87 -7.94
CA GLN A 61 -16.12 -13.86 -8.67
C GLN A 61 -16.94 -12.59 -8.37
N GLY A 62 -16.28 -11.43 -8.31
CA GLY A 62 -16.87 -10.13 -8.02
C GLY A 62 -17.21 -9.87 -6.55
N LYS A 63 -16.93 -10.81 -5.63
CA LYS A 63 -17.19 -10.64 -4.20
C LYS A 63 -16.22 -9.69 -3.51
N MET A 64 -15.08 -9.40 -4.15
CA MET A 64 -14.06 -8.48 -3.65
C MET A 64 -13.70 -7.44 -4.71
N ARG A 65 -13.48 -6.20 -4.27
CA ARG A 65 -13.04 -5.09 -5.11
C ARG A 65 -11.91 -4.35 -4.42
N VAL A 66 -10.86 -3.98 -5.16
CA VAL A 66 -9.77 -3.16 -4.65
C VAL A 66 -9.93 -1.73 -5.16
N ASP A 67 -10.14 -0.79 -4.24
CA ASP A 67 -10.21 0.65 -4.53
C ASP A 67 -8.82 1.25 -4.32
N ILE A 68 -8.17 1.67 -5.41
CA ILE A 68 -6.79 2.18 -5.40
C ILE A 68 -6.78 3.71 -5.31
N TYR A 69 -6.08 4.25 -4.33
CA TYR A 69 -5.85 5.68 -4.09
C TYR A 69 -4.36 6.03 -4.34
N PRO A 70 -3.98 6.38 -5.58
CA PRO A 70 -2.59 6.67 -5.95
C PRO A 70 -2.19 8.11 -5.59
N GLY A 71 -0.93 8.47 -5.88
CA GLY A 71 -0.46 9.86 -5.84
C GLY A 71 -0.48 10.52 -4.45
N GLY A 72 -0.58 9.73 -3.38
CA GLY A 72 -0.63 10.27 -2.02
C GLY A 72 -1.95 10.93 -1.64
N GLN A 73 -3.05 10.56 -2.31
CA GLN A 73 -4.40 11.07 -2.02
C GLN A 73 -4.83 10.93 -0.55
N LEU A 74 -4.31 9.90 0.14
CA LEU A 74 -4.59 9.63 1.56
C LEU A 74 -3.40 9.95 2.49
N GLY A 75 -2.43 10.75 2.01
CA GLY A 75 -1.25 11.15 2.78
C GLY A 75 0.06 10.51 2.33
N GLY A 76 1.13 10.81 3.07
CA GLY A 76 2.47 10.28 2.82
C GLY A 76 2.64 8.85 3.36
N GLU A 77 3.75 8.19 3.00
CA GLU A 77 3.97 6.77 3.36
C GLU A 77 3.86 6.49 4.86
N ARG A 78 4.31 7.42 5.73
CA ARG A 78 4.15 7.28 7.18
C ARG A 78 2.68 7.28 7.60
N ASP A 79 1.90 8.23 7.09
CA ASP A 79 0.47 8.38 7.39
C ASP A 79 -0.29 7.12 6.93
N LEU A 80 0.08 6.56 5.76
CA LEU A 80 -0.52 5.33 5.25
C LEU A 80 -0.23 4.10 6.14
N ILE A 81 0.94 4.03 6.78
CA ILE A 81 1.26 2.96 7.75
C ILE A 81 0.38 3.12 8.99
N GLU A 82 0.24 4.35 9.50
CA GLU A 82 -0.60 4.65 10.66
C GLU A 82 -2.09 4.33 10.37
N LEU A 83 -2.59 4.67 9.17
CA LEU A 83 -3.94 4.32 8.72
C LEU A 83 -4.17 2.80 8.62
N LEU A 84 -3.14 2.04 8.23
CA LEU A 84 -3.18 0.58 8.20
C LEU A 84 -3.27 0.00 9.61
N GLN A 85 -2.51 0.52 10.57
CA GLN A 85 -2.52 0.04 11.96
C GLN A 85 -3.88 0.26 12.65
N ILE A 86 -4.57 1.35 12.34
CA ILE A 86 -5.90 1.64 12.90
C ILE A 86 -7.05 1.01 12.07
N GLY A 87 -6.74 0.27 11.02
CA GLY A 87 -7.72 -0.43 10.17
C GLY A 87 -8.56 0.48 9.25
N SER A 88 -8.22 1.77 9.15
CA SER A 88 -8.90 2.69 8.22
C SER A 88 -8.50 2.45 6.76
N LEU A 89 -7.32 1.88 6.55
CA LEU A 89 -6.79 1.44 5.26
C LEU A 89 -6.52 -0.07 5.31
N ALA A 90 -6.92 -0.82 4.28
CA ALA A 90 -6.76 -2.28 4.27
C ALA A 90 -5.40 -2.72 3.71
N MET A 91 -4.83 -1.93 2.79
CA MET A 91 -3.56 -2.25 2.14
C MET A 91 -2.80 -0.97 1.79
N THR A 92 -1.47 -1.02 1.84
CA THR A 92 -0.63 0.06 1.33
C THR A 92 0.64 -0.50 0.70
N LYS A 93 1.18 0.23 -0.28
CA LYS A 93 2.56 0.06 -0.73
C LYS A 93 3.37 1.21 -0.14
N VAL A 94 4.36 0.86 0.68
CA VAL A 94 5.38 1.78 1.19
C VAL A 94 6.79 1.25 0.94
N SER A 95 7.75 2.16 0.86
CA SER A 95 9.18 1.82 0.89
C SER A 95 9.61 1.38 2.30
N THR A 96 10.70 0.61 2.38
CA THR A 96 11.25 0.11 3.65
C THR A 96 11.81 1.22 4.54
N ALA A 97 12.26 2.34 3.96
CA ALA A 97 12.81 3.47 4.68
C ALA A 97 11.83 4.08 5.72
N PRO A 98 10.60 4.52 5.38
CA PRO A 98 9.63 4.95 6.39
C PRO A 98 9.13 3.81 7.28
N LEU A 99 9.09 2.58 6.77
CA LEU A 99 8.62 1.41 7.52
C LEU A 99 9.55 1.07 8.71
N GLU A 100 10.83 1.43 8.63
CA GLU A 100 11.83 1.15 9.69
C GLU A 100 11.50 1.81 11.04
N ALA A 101 10.70 2.87 11.03
CA ALA A 101 10.24 3.55 12.24
C ALA A 101 9.19 2.73 13.01
N PHE A 102 8.55 1.76 12.35
CA PHE A 102 7.53 0.87 12.91
C PHE A 102 8.05 -0.55 13.07
N VAL A 103 8.84 -1.03 12.11
CA VAL A 103 9.40 -2.39 12.08
C VAL A 103 10.94 -2.28 12.03
N PRO A 104 11.63 -2.35 13.18
CA PRO A 104 13.08 -2.12 13.26
C PRO A 104 13.94 -2.98 12.34
N GLU A 105 13.48 -4.20 12.01
CA GLU A 105 14.13 -5.15 11.11
C GLU A 105 14.29 -4.58 9.69
N MET A 106 13.42 -3.64 9.28
CA MET A 106 13.46 -3.02 7.95
C MET A 106 14.67 -2.11 7.75
N LYS A 107 15.37 -1.73 8.82
CA LYS A 107 16.64 -0.98 8.75
C LYS A 107 17.69 -1.68 7.89
N ILE A 108 17.65 -3.01 7.79
CA ILE A 108 18.59 -3.78 6.96
C ILE A 108 18.60 -3.31 5.51
N PHE A 109 17.45 -2.88 4.99
CA PHE A 109 17.30 -2.39 3.61
C PHE A 109 17.85 -0.97 3.41
N GLY A 110 18.10 -0.23 4.50
CA GLY A 110 18.73 1.09 4.47
C GLY A 110 20.25 1.06 4.54
N ILE A 111 20.87 -0.11 4.75
CA ILE A 111 22.32 -0.23 4.82
C ILE A 111 22.92 -0.10 3.41
N PRO A 112 23.80 0.88 3.16
CA PRO A 112 24.42 1.06 1.84
C PRO A 112 25.20 -0.18 1.40
N TYR A 113 25.07 -0.56 0.12
CA TYR A 113 25.80 -1.65 -0.51
C TYR A 113 25.58 -3.06 0.09
N VAL A 114 24.50 -3.27 0.86
CA VAL A 114 24.17 -4.60 1.42
C VAL A 114 23.82 -5.63 0.34
N PHE A 115 23.23 -5.19 -0.78
CA PHE A 115 23.01 -6.00 -1.97
C PHE A 115 24.06 -5.68 -3.03
N ARG A 116 24.64 -6.73 -3.64
CA ARG A 116 25.70 -6.62 -4.65
C ARG A 116 25.13 -6.35 -6.04
N ASP A 117 24.00 -6.98 -6.33
CA ASP A 117 23.31 -6.97 -7.61
C ASP A 117 21.86 -7.44 -7.41
N ASP A 118 21.06 -7.36 -8.47
CA ASP A 118 19.65 -7.74 -8.45
C ASP A 118 19.45 -9.24 -8.18
N ALA A 119 20.35 -10.11 -8.67
CA ALA A 119 20.25 -11.55 -8.45
C ALA A 119 20.45 -11.89 -6.96
N HIS A 120 21.41 -11.26 -6.30
CA HIS A 120 21.62 -11.36 -4.85
C HIS A 120 20.40 -10.83 -4.09
N ARG A 121 19.88 -9.66 -4.47
CA ARG A 121 18.69 -9.06 -3.84
C ARG A 121 17.51 -10.04 -3.88
N TRP A 122 17.14 -10.51 -5.07
CA TRP A 122 16.00 -11.40 -5.23
C TRP A 122 16.19 -12.75 -4.55
N LYS A 123 17.39 -13.33 -4.58
CA LYS A 123 17.71 -14.56 -3.84
C LYS A 123 17.46 -14.39 -2.34
N VAL A 124 17.83 -13.25 -1.75
CA VAL A 124 17.58 -12.98 -0.32
C VAL A 124 16.09 -12.74 -0.06
N LEU A 125 15.43 -11.90 -0.85
CA LEU A 125 14.01 -11.56 -0.66
C LEU A 125 13.07 -12.77 -0.81
N GLN A 126 13.44 -13.75 -1.64
CA GLN A 126 12.66 -14.98 -1.85
C GLN A 126 13.05 -16.13 -0.90
N SER A 127 14.15 -15.97 -0.15
CA SER A 127 14.57 -16.95 0.87
C SER A 127 13.73 -16.87 2.14
N ASP A 128 13.98 -17.79 3.08
CA ASP A 128 13.35 -17.76 4.39
C ASP A 128 13.73 -16.50 5.20
N ILE A 129 14.84 -15.84 4.90
CA ILE A 129 15.17 -14.52 5.47
C ILE A 129 14.13 -13.50 5.00
N GLY A 130 13.88 -13.42 3.69
CA GLY A 130 12.91 -12.50 3.12
C GLY A 130 11.48 -12.78 3.58
N LYS A 131 11.09 -14.05 3.71
CA LYS A 131 9.78 -14.41 4.29
C LYS A 131 9.64 -13.97 5.74
N ARG A 132 10.67 -14.20 6.57
CA ARG A 132 10.67 -13.71 7.97
C ARG A 132 10.56 -12.20 8.06
N LEU A 133 11.24 -11.47 7.16
CA LEU A 133 11.14 -10.01 7.10
C LEU A 133 9.72 -9.54 6.75
N LEU A 134 9.00 -10.20 5.83
CA LEU A 134 7.59 -9.85 5.55
C LEU A 134 6.68 -10.00 6.77
N LEU A 135 6.99 -10.92 7.67
CA LEU A 135 6.21 -11.19 8.89
C LEU A 135 6.68 -10.39 10.11
N ALA A 136 7.84 -9.72 10.04
CA ALA A 136 8.41 -8.97 11.18
C ALA A 136 7.51 -7.83 11.68
N GLY A 137 6.58 -7.36 10.85
CA GLY A 137 5.62 -6.31 11.22
C GLY A 137 4.40 -6.79 12.01
N GLU A 138 4.18 -8.10 12.15
CA GLU A 138 2.94 -8.63 12.76
C GLU A 138 2.68 -8.14 14.20
N PRO A 139 3.70 -8.01 15.08
CA PRO A 139 3.52 -7.41 16.41
C PRO A 139 3.02 -5.96 16.38
N TYR A 140 3.15 -5.29 15.24
CA TYR A 140 2.75 -3.89 15.01
C TYR A 140 1.52 -3.78 14.11
N TYR A 141 0.76 -4.87 13.92
CA TYR A 141 -0.42 -4.93 13.04
C TYR A 141 -0.12 -4.70 11.55
N LEU A 142 1.10 -5.06 11.12
CA LEU A 142 1.54 -4.91 9.74
C LEU A 142 1.98 -6.26 9.17
N ARG A 143 1.31 -6.76 8.14
CA ARG A 143 1.70 -8.02 7.47
C ARG A 143 2.16 -7.75 6.04
N GLY A 144 3.43 -8.03 5.76
CA GLY A 144 3.97 -7.96 4.41
C GLY A 144 3.42 -9.09 3.55
N MET A 145 2.97 -8.75 2.33
CA MET A 145 2.44 -9.72 1.37
C MET A 145 3.48 -10.12 0.31
N CYS A 146 4.20 -9.13 -0.21
CA CYS A 146 5.20 -9.32 -1.27
C CYS A 146 6.22 -8.18 -1.27
N TYR A 147 7.27 -8.35 -2.07
CA TYR A 147 8.24 -7.30 -2.37
C TYR A 147 8.00 -6.77 -3.78
N TYR A 148 8.09 -5.44 -3.94
CA TYR A 148 8.13 -4.78 -5.23
C TYR A 148 9.56 -4.34 -5.56
N ASP A 149 9.91 -4.35 -6.85
CA ASP A 149 11.15 -3.73 -7.31
C ASP A 149 10.99 -2.21 -7.43
N ALA A 150 11.95 -1.48 -6.87
CA ALA A 150 12.10 -0.04 -7.03
C ALA A 150 13.52 0.35 -7.46
N GLY A 151 14.33 -0.63 -7.85
CA GLY A 151 15.71 -0.46 -8.31
C GLY A 151 16.67 0.00 -7.22
N SER A 152 17.82 0.51 -7.69
CA SER A 152 18.87 1.11 -6.87
C SER A 152 18.68 2.63 -6.78
N ARG A 153 19.10 3.22 -5.65
CA ARG A 153 19.03 4.67 -5.45
C ARG A 153 20.38 5.32 -5.75
N SER A 154 20.36 6.44 -6.46
CA SER A 154 21.55 7.22 -6.80
C SER A 154 21.31 8.69 -6.45
N PHE A 155 22.38 9.37 -6.02
CA PHE A 155 22.32 10.80 -5.78
C PHE A 155 22.13 11.57 -7.07
N TYR A 156 21.25 12.56 -7.04
CA TYR A 156 21.17 13.60 -8.05
C TYR A 156 21.14 14.96 -7.37
N THR A 157 21.68 15.96 -8.05
CA THR A 157 21.70 17.34 -7.55
C THR A 157 21.33 18.29 -8.67
N LYS A 158 20.92 19.51 -8.32
CA LYS A 158 20.51 20.53 -9.29
C LYS A 158 21.65 20.98 -10.21
N ASP A 159 22.80 21.28 -9.62
CA ASP A 159 23.85 22.07 -10.31
C ASP A 159 25.24 21.39 -10.30
N ARG A 160 25.44 20.28 -9.58
CA ARG A 160 26.77 19.65 -9.44
C ARG A 160 26.80 18.12 -9.55
N PRO A 161 27.72 17.53 -10.31
CA PRO A 161 27.88 16.08 -10.32
C PRO A 161 28.41 15.58 -8.97
N VAL A 162 27.97 14.39 -8.55
CA VAL A 162 28.51 13.68 -7.37
C VAL A 162 29.34 12.51 -7.87
N ARG A 163 30.67 12.62 -7.81
CA ARG A 163 31.62 11.59 -8.27
C ARG A 163 32.32 10.90 -7.11
N THR A 164 32.47 11.60 -6.00
CA THR A 164 33.07 11.11 -4.76
C THR A 164 32.20 11.52 -3.57
N PRO A 165 32.30 10.83 -2.41
CA PRO A 165 31.58 11.24 -1.21
C PRO A 165 31.84 12.70 -0.81
N ALA A 166 33.06 13.21 -1.01
CA ALA A 166 33.42 14.60 -0.71
C ALA A 166 32.55 15.63 -1.46
N ASP A 167 32.00 15.27 -2.62
CA ASP A 167 31.11 16.14 -3.40
C ASP A 167 29.74 16.34 -2.73
N LEU A 168 29.42 15.62 -1.64
CA LEU A 168 28.23 15.85 -0.82
C LEU A 168 28.45 16.87 0.29
N ALA A 169 29.69 17.30 0.54
CA ALA A 169 30.00 18.28 1.58
C ALA A 169 29.20 19.59 1.38
N GLY A 170 28.51 20.02 2.44
CA GLY A 170 27.69 21.24 2.45
C GLY A 170 26.38 21.15 1.65
N LEU A 171 26.06 20.01 1.03
CA LEU A 171 24.83 19.81 0.26
C LEU A 171 23.67 19.40 1.16
N LYS A 172 22.52 20.06 0.99
CA LYS A 172 21.25 19.66 1.60
C LYS A 172 20.61 18.58 0.73
N ILE A 173 20.73 17.32 1.12
CA ILE A 173 20.19 16.18 0.41
C ILE A 173 18.88 15.75 1.05
N ARG A 174 17.80 15.75 0.26
CA ARG A 174 16.54 15.17 0.71
C ARG A 174 16.71 13.67 0.92
N VAL A 175 16.19 13.17 2.03
CA VAL A 175 16.02 11.73 2.26
C VAL A 175 14.57 11.39 2.57
N MET A 176 14.24 10.10 2.47
CA MET A 176 12.97 9.59 3.00
C MET A 176 12.96 9.70 4.53
N LYS A 177 11.78 9.63 5.18
CA LYS A 177 11.64 9.68 6.65
C LYS A 177 12.25 8.42 7.30
N SER A 178 13.57 8.38 7.41
CA SER A 178 14.38 7.25 7.86
C SER A 178 15.63 7.77 8.57
N ILE A 179 15.85 7.31 9.81
CA ILE A 179 17.06 7.61 10.57
C ILE A 179 18.28 6.98 9.89
N THR A 180 18.13 5.79 9.30
CA THR A 180 19.20 5.12 8.55
C THR A 180 19.64 5.96 7.34
N SER A 181 18.68 6.51 6.59
CA SER A 181 18.97 7.37 5.44
C SER A 181 19.61 8.70 5.85
N VAL A 182 19.18 9.29 6.97
CA VAL A 182 19.81 10.49 7.54
C VAL A 182 21.26 10.22 7.89
N LYS A 183 21.52 9.13 8.62
CA LYS A 183 22.89 8.75 9.01
C LYS A 183 23.77 8.46 7.81
N MET A 184 23.24 7.76 6.79
CA MET A 184 23.96 7.49 5.55
C MET A 184 24.48 8.78 4.92
N VAL A 185 23.61 9.77 4.69
CA VAL A 185 24.02 11.04 4.07
C VAL A 185 25.01 11.81 4.94
N GLN A 186 24.79 11.85 6.27
CA GLN A 186 25.72 12.50 7.21
C GLN A 186 27.10 11.83 7.22
N SER A 187 27.14 10.49 7.19
CA SER A 187 28.40 9.73 7.11
C SER A 187 29.14 9.94 5.79
N LEU A 188 28.44 10.32 4.72
CA LEU A 188 29.03 10.69 3.44
C LEU A 188 29.40 12.19 3.36
N GLY A 189 29.19 12.96 4.43
CA GLY A 189 29.55 14.38 4.52
C GLY A 189 28.45 15.38 4.13
N GLY A 190 27.29 14.89 3.70
CA GLY A 190 26.13 15.74 3.36
C GLY A 190 25.25 16.11 4.55
N SER A 191 24.36 17.07 4.35
CA SER A 191 23.30 17.43 5.29
C SER A 191 21.99 16.78 4.85
N ALA A 192 21.42 15.88 5.66
CA ALA A 192 20.20 15.18 5.30
C ALA A 192 18.96 15.97 5.74
N THR A 193 17.95 16.09 4.86
CA THR A 193 16.65 16.68 5.18
C THR A 193 15.52 15.69 4.88
N PRO A 194 14.84 15.11 5.89
CA PRO A 194 13.72 14.21 5.66
C PRO A 194 12.51 14.95 5.08
N ILE A 195 12.11 14.65 3.85
CA ILE A 195 10.95 15.28 3.19
C ILE A 195 10.08 14.18 2.55
N PRO A 196 8.74 14.18 2.74
CA PRO A 196 7.82 13.26 2.06
C PRO A 196 7.95 13.27 0.54
N TRP A 197 7.53 12.18 -0.12
CA TRP A 197 7.63 12.07 -1.57
C TRP A 197 6.87 13.18 -2.31
N GLY A 198 5.65 13.50 -1.88
CA GLY A 198 4.81 14.52 -2.53
C GLY A 198 5.37 15.94 -2.46
N GLU A 199 6.28 16.22 -1.53
CA GLU A 199 6.88 17.55 -1.33
C GLU A 199 8.25 17.70 -2.01
N LEU A 200 8.86 16.60 -2.47
CA LEU A 200 10.22 16.57 -3.00
C LEU A 200 10.41 17.52 -4.20
N TYR A 201 9.49 17.47 -5.17
CA TYR A 201 9.60 18.30 -6.37
C TYR A 201 9.62 19.79 -6.01
N THR A 202 8.67 20.23 -5.18
CA THR A 202 8.59 21.61 -4.71
C THR A 202 9.82 22.01 -3.88
N ALA A 203 10.31 21.11 -3.02
CA ALA A 203 11.51 21.36 -2.21
C ALA A 203 12.77 21.56 -3.07
N LEU A 204 12.92 20.80 -4.16
CA LEU A 204 13.98 21.01 -5.14
C LEU A 204 13.79 22.32 -5.91
N GLN A 205 12.57 22.59 -6.37
CA GLN A 205 12.24 23.80 -7.13
C GLN A 205 12.50 25.08 -6.33
N GLN A 206 12.18 25.08 -5.03
CA GLN A 206 12.34 26.21 -4.13
C GLN A 206 13.77 26.31 -3.54
N GLY A 207 14.65 25.35 -3.82
CA GLY A 207 16.01 25.33 -3.25
C GLY A 207 16.07 25.06 -1.75
N VAL A 208 15.02 24.44 -1.19
CA VAL A 208 15.03 23.94 0.20
C VAL A 208 16.13 22.89 0.35
N VAL A 209 16.21 22.00 -0.64
CA VAL A 209 17.26 20.97 -0.81
C VAL A 209 17.96 21.14 -2.15
N ASP A 210 19.22 20.73 -2.20
CA ASP A 210 20.09 20.83 -3.37
C ASP A 210 20.10 19.54 -4.22
N GLY A 211 19.59 18.44 -3.66
CA GLY A 211 19.54 17.11 -4.28
C GLY A 211 18.75 16.11 -3.45
N ALA A 212 18.71 14.85 -3.88
CA ALA A 212 18.06 13.74 -3.15
C ALA A 212 18.66 12.36 -3.48
#